data_AF-A0A9D5YDI2-F1
#
_entry.id   AF-A0A9D5YDI2-F1
#
_cell.length_a   1.000
_cell.length_b   1.000
_cell.length_c   1.000
_cell.angle_alpha   90.00
_cell.angle_beta   90.00
_cell.angle_gamma   90.00
#
_symmetry.space_group_name_H-M   'P 1'
#
loop_
_entity.id
_entity.type
_entity.pdbx_description
1 polymer ?
#
loop_
_entity_poly.entity_id
_entity_poly.type
_entity_poly.pdbx_seq_one_letter_code
_entity_poly.pdbx_strand_id
1 'polypeptide(L)'
;MHTFDDNDVKIFGGSKIENEADVLIRVVEIMKKQRANGNMDRAKDLGVKIARQIYSPENINAELADIIEKYKADEEVYEQIKMLVTFVAEAQIHLLLEKYSVSTMTVNALYDELIQLDDDLYDNITNAFTFYYLELRKGGDVSSHLGKRFAKLCGDGENETLRELGSKLYNSINEIIKEEIDATNFVND
;
A
#
# COMPACT_ATOMS: atom_id res chain seq x y z
N MET A 1 43.02 29.49 35.58
CA MET A 1 41.70 28.89 35.86
C MET A 1 40.75 29.46 34.82
N HIS A 2 40.45 28.66 33.79
CA HIS A 2 39.55 29.05 32.71
C HIS A 2 38.11 28.98 33.21
N THR A 3 37.40 30.09 33.22
CA THR A 3 35.94 30.12 33.19
C THR A 3 35.54 30.59 31.82
N PHE A 4 35.20 29.63 30.95
CA PHE A 4 34.54 29.93 29.68
C PHE A 4 33.13 30.42 30.00
N ASP A 5 32.89 31.67 29.67
CA ASP A 5 31.59 32.28 29.44
C ASP A 5 31.20 31.84 28.02
N ASP A 6 30.19 30.98 27.89
CA ASP A 6 29.68 30.54 26.59
C ASP A 6 28.23 30.98 26.46
N ASN A 7 28.04 31.81 25.44
CA ASN A 7 26.87 32.61 25.17
C ASN A 7 25.69 31.75 24.70
N ASP A 8 24.48 32.27 24.98
CA ASP A 8 23.31 32.24 24.12
C ASP A 8 22.87 30.87 23.54
N VAL A 9 22.14 30.10 24.33
CA VAL A 9 21.12 29.20 23.77
C VAL A 9 19.83 30.00 23.58
N LYS A 10 19.64 30.57 22.38
CA LYS A 10 18.32 30.98 21.90
C LYS A 10 17.51 29.73 21.58
N ILE A 11 16.69 29.26 22.52
CA ILE A 11 15.67 28.25 22.23
C ILE A 11 14.60 28.92 21.35
N PHE A 12 14.68 28.61 20.06
CA PHE A 12 13.68 28.96 19.07
C PHE A 12 12.32 28.38 19.46
N GLY A 13 11.29 29.24 19.37
CA GLY A 13 9.85 28.98 19.32
C GLY A 13 9.36 27.59 19.76
N GLY A 14 8.77 27.53 20.94
CA GLY A 14 8.04 26.36 21.41
C GLY A 14 6.88 26.01 20.48
N SER A 15 7.07 24.96 19.67
CA SER A 15 5.97 24.01 19.47
C SER A 15 5.76 23.33 20.83
N LYS A 16 4.55 23.44 21.38
CA LYS A 16 4.20 22.65 22.58
C LYS A 16 4.49 21.19 22.25
N ILE A 17 5.42 20.56 22.99
CA ILE A 17 5.54 19.11 23.00
C ILE A 17 4.19 18.61 23.47
N GLU A 18 3.43 18.01 22.57
CA GLU A 18 2.08 17.57 22.84
C GLU A 18 2.12 16.40 23.81
N ASN A 19 1.29 16.44 24.87
CA ASN A 19 1.26 15.37 25.85
C ASN A 19 0.72 14.09 25.20
N GLU A 20 1.44 12.98 25.34
CA GLU A 20 1.06 11.66 24.81
C GLU A 20 -0.36 11.24 25.23
N ALA A 21 -0.78 11.60 26.45
CA ALA A 21 -2.13 11.31 26.94
C ALA A 21 -3.21 12.06 26.14
N ASP A 22 -2.97 13.31 25.77
CA ASP A 22 -3.91 14.13 24.98
C ASP A 22 -3.98 13.64 23.53
N VAL A 23 -2.85 13.18 22.97
CA VAL A 23 -2.80 12.52 21.66
C VAL A 23 -3.65 11.24 21.68
N LEU A 24 -3.46 10.40 22.70
CA LEU A 24 -4.20 9.14 22.83
C LEU A 24 -5.71 9.36 22.95
N ILE A 25 -6.15 10.34 23.75
CA ILE A 25 -7.57 10.69 23.88
C ILE A 25 -8.17 11.07 22.53
N ARG A 26 -7.48 11.90 21.75
CA ARG A 26 -7.96 12.30 20.41
C ARG A 26 -7.98 11.15 19.43
N VAL A 27 -6.99 10.26 19.44
CA VAL A 27 -7.01 9.03 18.63
C VAL A 27 -8.23 8.17 18.97
N VAL A 28 -8.52 7.99 20.26
CA VAL A 28 -9.71 7.24 20.72
C VAL A 28 -11.01 7.91 20.28
N GLU A 29 -11.10 9.24 20.34
CA GLU A 29 -12.26 9.98 19.85
C GLU A 29 -12.45 9.88 18.34
N ILE A 30 -11.37 9.98 17.56
CA ILE A 30 -11.39 9.78 16.10
C ILE A 30 -11.88 8.36 15.78
N MET A 31 -11.34 7.35 16.45
CA MET A 31 -11.76 5.95 16.27
C MET A 31 -13.24 5.74 16.63
N LYS A 32 -13.73 6.35 17.72
CA LYS A 32 -15.15 6.31 18.10
C LYS A 32 -16.04 6.96 17.05
N LYS A 33 -15.65 8.11 16.49
CA LYS A 33 -16.38 8.79 15.41
C LYS A 33 -16.44 7.94 14.14
N GLN A 34 -15.31 7.37 13.71
CA GLN A 34 -15.28 6.50 12.52
C GLN A 34 -16.06 5.20 12.71
N ARG A 35 -16.13 4.67 13.94
CA ARG A 35 -17.00 3.53 14.24
C ARG A 35 -18.47 3.94 14.20
N ALA A 36 -18.82 5.09 14.77
CA ALA A 36 -20.20 5.56 14.81
C ALA A 36 -20.77 5.93 13.43
N ASN A 37 -19.94 6.41 12.50
CA ASN A 37 -20.35 6.73 11.13
C ASN A 37 -20.27 5.54 10.15
N GLY A 38 -19.84 4.36 10.64
CA GLY A 38 -19.74 3.12 9.87
C GLY A 38 -18.52 3.02 8.94
N ASN A 39 -17.61 4.00 8.95
CA ASN A 39 -16.42 3.98 8.09
C ASN A 39 -15.45 2.85 8.43
N MET A 40 -15.41 2.40 9.70
CA MET A 40 -14.56 1.26 10.07
C MET A 40 -15.05 -0.06 9.46
N ASP A 41 -16.37 -0.27 9.39
CA ASP A 41 -16.94 -1.47 8.77
C ASP A 41 -16.74 -1.43 7.25
N ARG A 42 -16.99 -0.26 6.62
CA ARG A 42 -16.68 -0.04 5.19
C ARG A 42 -15.21 -0.24 4.85
N ALA A 43 -14.30 0.24 5.71
CA ALA A 43 -12.86 0.06 5.52
C ALA A 43 -12.48 -1.42 5.53
N LYS A 44 -13.04 -2.18 6.47
CA LYS A 44 -12.84 -3.62 6.56
C LYS A 44 -13.36 -4.34 5.30
N ASP A 45 -14.60 -4.04 4.90
CA ASP A 45 -15.22 -4.63 3.72
C ASP A 45 -14.44 -4.30 2.43
N LEU A 46 -13.95 -3.06 2.32
CA LEU A 46 -13.10 -2.61 1.22
C LEU A 46 -11.79 -3.40 1.16
N GLY A 47 -11.11 -3.59 2.30
CA GLY A 47 -9.85 -4.34 2.36
C GLY A 47 -10.03 -5.79 1.89
N VAL A 48 -11.06 -6.47 2.40
CA VAL A 48 -11.44 -7.83 1.97
C VAL A 48 -11.78 -7.88 0.47
N LYS A 49 -12.55 -6.90 -0.01
CA LYS A 49 -12.95 -6.83 -1.42
C LYS A 49 -11.73 -6.66 -2.33
N ILE A 50 -10.83 -5.73 -2.01
CA ILE A 50 -9.59 -5.52 -2.77
C ILE A 50 -8.76 -6.81 -2.79
N ALA A 51 -8.53 -7.46 -1.64
CA ALA A 51 -7.75 -8.70 -1.56
C ALA A 51 -8.27 -9.77 -2.52
N ARG A 52 -9.57 -10.08 -2.43
CA ARG A 52 -10.23 -11.07 -3.30
C ARG A 52 -10.16 -10.67 -4.75
N GLN A 53 -10.28 -9.37 -5.03
CA GLN A 53 -10.21 -8.87 -6.39
C GLN A 53 -8.83 -9.09 -6.97
N ILE A 54 -7.77 -8.60 -6.33
CA ILE A 54 -6.42 -8.64 -6.89
C ILE A 54 -5.82 -10.05 -6.97
N TYR A 55 -6.34 -11.03 -6.20
CA TYR A 55 -5.87 -12.42 -6.22
C TYR A 55 -6.77 -13.38 -7.00
N SER A 56 -7.95 -12.95 -7.44
CA SER A 56 -8.87 -13.80 -8.21
C SER A 56 -9.05 -13.27 -9.63
N PRO A 57 -8.60 -14.01 -10.67
CA PRO A 57 -8.73 -13.60 -12.07
C PRO A 57 -10.16 -13.27 -12.48
N GLU A 58 -11.16 -13.93 -11.87
CA GLU A 58 -12.58 -13.67 -12.12
C GLU A 58 -13.08 -12.28 -11.68
N ASN A 59 -12.34 -11.56 -10.83
CA ASN A 59 -12.79 -10.31 -10.22
C ASN A 59 -12.06 -9.07 -10.78
N ILE A 60 -11.05 -9.27 -11.61
CA ILE A 60 -10.29 -8.20 -12.27
C ILE A 60 -10.75 -8.02 -13.72
N ASN A 61 -10.34 -6.92 -14.34
CA ASN A 61 -10.62 -6.73 -15.76
C ASN A 61 -10.00 -7.86 -16.60
N ALA A 62 -10.61 -8.14 -17.77
CA ALA A 62 -10.21 -9.27 -18.61
C ALA A 62 -8.74 -9.20 -19.06
N GLU A 63 -8.20 -7.99 -19.29
CA GLU A 63 -6.79 -7.84 -19.66
C GLU A 63 -5.86 -8.31 -18.55
N LEU A 64 -6.12 -7.91 -17.30
CA LEU A 64 -5.32 -8.32 -16.16
C LEU A 64 -5.50 -9.81 -15.86
N ALA A 65 -6.71 -10.36 -16.02
CA ALA A 65 -6.99 -11.79 -15.87
C ALA A 65 -6.18 -12.63 -16.86
N ASP A 66 -6.20 -12.26 -18.14
CA ASP A 66 -5.45 -12.95 -19.21
C ASP A 66 -3.94 -12.89 -18.95
N ILE A 67 -3.45 -11.75 -18.46
CA ILE A 67 -2.05 -11.58 -18.07
C ILE A 67 -1.68 -12.53 -16.93
N ILE A 68 -2.45 -12.55 -15.83
CA ILE A 68 -2.16 -13.37 -14.66
C ILE A 68 -2.20 -14.86 -15.03
N GLU A 69 -3.20 -15.29 -15.79
CA GLU A 69 -3.34 -16.70 -16.21
C GLU A 69 -2.17 -17.13 -17.12
N LYS A 70 -1.68 -16.25 -17.99
CA LYS A 70 -0.52 -16.55 -18.85
C LYS A 70 0.75 -16.91 -18.06
N TYR A 71 0.96 -16.27 -16.91
CA TYR A 71 2.19 -16.45 -16.11
C TYR A 71 2.00 -17.42 -14.93
N LYS A 72 0.81 -17.98 -14.74
CA LYS A 72 0.48 -18.89 -13.63
C LYS A 72 1.34 -20.16 -13.57
N ALA A 73 1.84 -20.62 -14.71
CA ALA A 73 2.71 -21.78 -14.80
C ALA A 73 4.20 -21.46 -14.53
N ASP A 74 4.56 -20.17 -14.51
CA ASP A 74 5.90 -19.68 -14.19
C ASP A 74 5.90 -19.19 -12.73
N GLU A 75 6.26 -20.08 -11.81
CA GLU A 75 6.14 -19.86 -10.36
C GLU A 75 6.90 -18.61 -9.90
N GLU A 76 8.12 -18.39 -10.39
CA GLU A 76 8.93 -17.22 -10.02
C GLU A 76 8.26 -15.92 -10.47
N VAL A 77 7.80 -15.85 -11.72
CA VAL A 77 7.11 -14.65 -12.23
C VAL A 77 5.77 -14.45 -11.52
N TYR A 78 5.01 -15.53 -11.31
CA TYR A 78 3.71 -15.49 -10.66
C TYR A 78 3.81 -15.00 -9.21
N GLU A 79 4.82 -15.44 -8.47
CA GLU A 79 5.12 -14.91 -7.14
C GLU A 79 5.43 -13.42 -7.18
N GLN A 80 6.27 -12.96 -8.11
CA GLN A 80 6.55 -11.52 -8.24
C GLN A 80 5.30 -10.71 -8.64
N ILE A 81 4.36 -11.30 -9.39
CA ILE A 81 3.06 -10.67 -9.67
C ILE A 81 2.31 -10.45 -8.36
N LYS A 82 2.15 -11.50 -7.54
CA LYS A 82 1.50 -11.42 -6.22
C LYS A 82 2.14 -10.35 -5.33
N MET A 83 3.47 -10.27 -5.29
CA MET A 83 4.19 -9.26 -4.52
C MET A 83 3.91 -7.84 -5.03
N LEU A 84 3.98 -7.62 -6.34
CA LEU A 84 3.76 -6.30 -6.92
C LEU A 84 2.32 -5.83 -6.70
N VAL A 85 1.31 -6.66 -7.00
CA VAL A 85 -0.09 -6.24 -6.86
C VAL A 85 -0.43 -5.94 -5.40
N THR A 86 0.11 -6.71 -4.45
CA THR A 86 -0.06 -6.47 -3.01
C THR A 86 0.60 -5.16 -2.58
N PHE A 87 1.85 -4.92 -3.00
CA PHE A 87 2.57 -3.68 -2.72
C PHE A 87 1.82 -2.46 -3.24
N VAL A 88 1.40 -2.50 -4.51
CA VAL A 88 0.67 -1.39 -5.14
C VAL A 88 -0.65 -1.17 -4.41
N ALA A 89 -1.30 -2.25 -3.95
CA ALA A 89 -2.53 -2.12 -3.22
C ALA A 89 -2.38 -1.38 -1.89
N GLU A 90 -1.44 -1.80 -1.06
CA GLU A 90 -1.13 -1.12 0.19
C GLU A 90 -0.75 0.35 -0.05
N ALA A 91 0.16 0.60 -1.00
CA ALA A 91 0.65 1.94 -1.29
C ALA A 91 -0.47 2.89 -1.71
N GLN A 92 -1.40 2.44 -2.57
CA GLN A 92 -2.53 3.26 -3.01
C GLN A 92 -3.57 3.48 -1.93
N ILE A 93 -3.88 2.46 -1.11
CA ILE A 93 -4.79 2.61 0.02
C ILE A 93 -4.25 3.67 1.01
N HIS A 94 -2.94 3.70 1.25
CA HIS A 94 -2.31 4.73 2.07
C HIS A 94 -2.28 6.11 1.42
N LEU A 95 -2.15 6.17 0.09
CA LEU A 95 -2.12 7.43 -0.65
C LEU A 95 -3.51 8.08 -0.76
N LEU A 96 -4.54 7.29 -1.02
CA LEU A 96 -5.88 7.77 -1.39
C LEU A 96 -6.80 7.97 -0.17
N LEU A 97 -6.58 7.23 0.93
CA LEU A 97 -7.39 7.37 2.13
C LEU A 97 -6.75 8.37 3.11
N GLU A 98 -7.29 9.59 3.14
CA GLU A 98 -6.78 10.70 3.94
C GLU A 98 -6.76 10.42 5.46
N LYS A 99 -7.72 9.62 5.94
CA LYS A 99 -7.86 9.31 7.36
C LYS A 99 -7.03 8.07 7.72
N TYR A 100 -5.96 8.28 8.49
CA TYR A 100 -5.05 7.23 8.94
C TYR A 100 -5.77 6.00 9.51
N SER A 101 -6.79 6.19 10.37
CA SER A 101 -7.52 5.06 10.98
C SER A 101 -8.30 4.21 9.97
N VAL A 102 -8.86 4.84 8.94
CA VAL A 102 -9.59 4.14 7.86
C VAL A 102 -8.59 3.40 6.99
N SER A 103 -7.51 4.08 6.58
CA SER A 103 -6.43 3.50 5.79
C SER A 103 -5.80 2.27 6.45
N THR A 104 -5.41 2.37 7.73
CA THR A 104 -4.84 1.23 8.49
C THR A 104 -5.84 0.09 8.63
N MET A 105 -7.12 0.37 8.86
CA MET A 105 -8.14 -0.69 8.94
C MET A 105 -8.29 -1.42 7.59
N THR A 106 -8.33 -0.69 6.48
CA THR A 106 -8.40 -1.28 5.14
C THR A 106 -7.19 -2.16 4.84
N VAL A 107 -5.97 -1.68 5.13
CA VAL A 107 -4.74 -2.46 4.91
C VAL A 107 -4.67 -3.70 5.79
N ASN A 108 -5.06 -3.60 7.07
CA ASN A 108 -5.09 -4.78 7.94
C ASN A 108 -6.08 -5.82 7.42
N ALA A 109 -7.28 -5.40 7.02
CA ALA A 109 -8.29 -6.31 6.45
C ALA A 109 -7.85 -6.91 5.11
N LEU A 110 -7.13 -6.16 4.28
CA LEU A 110 -6.48 -6.66 3.07
C LEU A 110 -5.54 -7.81 3.41
N TYR A 111 -4.60 -7.60 4.34
CA TYR A 111 -3.64 -8.64 4.72
C TYR A 111 -4.29 -9.85 5.40
N ASP A 112 -5.24 -9.62 6.30
CA ASP A 112 -5.98 -10.70 6.98
C ASP A 112 -6.69 -11.63 5.96
N GLU A 113 -7.19 -11.07 4.85
CA GLU A 113 -7.81 -11.85 3.78
C GLU A 113 -6.76 -12.50 2.86
N LEU A 114 -5.69 -11.77 2.49
CA LEU A 114 -4.63 -12.32 1.64
C LEU A 114 -3.93 -13.52 2.28
N ILE A 115 -3.68 -13.49 3.59
CA ILE A 115 -3.13 -14.64 4.34
C ILE A 115 -4.04 -15.87 4.20
N GLN A 116 -5.37 -15.68 4.24
CA GLN A 116 -6.31 -16.79 4.09
C GLN A 116 -6.36 -17.36 2.67
N LEU A 117 -6.00 -16.55 1.67
CA LEU A 117 -5.96 -16.95 0.27
C LEU A 117 -4.62 -17.60 -0.11
N ASP A 118 -3.54 -17.23 0.55
CA ASP A 118 -2.17 -17.65 0.26
C ASP A 118 -1.31 -17.65 1.54
N ASP A 119 -1.19 -18.82 2.17
CA ASP A 119 -0.46 -19.00 3.44
C ASP A 119 1.04 -18.65 3.32
N ASP A 120 1.64 -18.78 2.13
CA ASP A 120 3.06 -18.56 1.88
C ASP A 120 3.42 -17.09 1.56
N LEU A 121 2.41 -16.22 1.50
CA LEU A 121 2.59 -14.82 1.10
C LEU A 121 3.47 -14.03 2.08
N TYR A 122 3.31 -14.24 3.39
CA TYR A 122 3.95 -13.41 4.42
C TYR A 122 5.47 -13.51 4.43
N ASP A 123 6.01 -14.71 4.17
CA ASP A 123 7.45 -14.96 4.20
C ASP A 123 8.20 -14.28 3.04
N ASN A 124 7.48 -13.95 1.96
CA ASN A 124 8.05 -13.42 0.72
C ASN A 124 7.89 -11.90 0.54
N ILE A 125 6.95 -11.25 1.24
CA ILE A 125 6.64 -9.81 1.11
C ILE A 125 7.82 -8.90 1.44
N THR A 126 8.59 -9.23 2.48
CA THR A 126 9.46 -8.24 3.14
C THR A 126 10.62 -7.76 2.26
N ASN A 127 11.16 -8.64 1.41
CA ASN A 127 12.31 -8.33 0.56
C ASN A 127 11.91 -7.54 -0.71
N ALA A 128 10.81 -7.91 -1.37
CA ALA A 128 10.36 -7.26 -2.60
C ALA A 128 9.87 -5.82 -2.35
N PHE A 129 9.13 -5.61 -1.25
CA PHE A 129 8.50 -4.33 -0.93
C PHE A 129 9.52 -3.20 -0.76
N THR A 130 10.64 -3.49 -0.11
CA THR A 130 11.71 -2.50 0.09
C THR A 130 12.20 -1.92 -1.23
N PHE A 131 12.36 -2.76 -2.26
CA PHE A 131 12.79 -2.29 -3.57
C PHE A 131 11.72 -1.47 -4.28
N TYR A 132 10.44 -1.84 -4.18
CA TYR A 132 9.36 -1.07 -4.77
C TYR A 132 9.15 0.29 -4.09
N TYR A 133 9.28 0.38 -2.76
CA TYR A 133 9.27 1.67 -2.07
C TYR A 133 10.40 2.61 -2.54
N LEU A 134 11.59 2.06 -2.80
CA LEU A 134 12.71 2.86 -3.32
C LEU A 134 12.40 3.43 -4.70
N GLU A 135 11.69 2.69 -5.57
CA GLU A 135 11.27 3.20 -6.87
C GLU A 135 10.17 4.27 -6.74
N LEU A 136 9.19 4.06 -5.86
CA LEU A 136 8.11 5.01 -5.62
C LEU A 136 8.66 6.37 -5.14
N ARG A 137 9.67 6.37 -4.27
CA ARG A 137 10.31 7.58 -3.73
C ARG A 137 11.08 8.39 -4.76
N LYS A 138 11.51 7.80 -5.87
CA LYS A 138 12.26 8.54 -6.92
C LYS A 138 11.38 9.56 -7.64
N GLY A 139 10.05 9.38 -7.62
CA GLY A 139 9.12 10.18 -8.41
C GLY A 139 9.32 9.99 -9.91
N GLY A 140 8.70 10.86 -10.71
CA GLY A 140 8.73 10.77 -12.17
C GLY A 140 7.81 9.66 -12.71
N ASP A 141 8.28 8.92 -13.71
CA ASP A 141 7.52 7.80 -14.30
C ASP A 141 7.60 6.55 -13.41
N VAL A 142 6.76 6.54 -12.37
CA VAL A 142 6.67 5.45 -11.39
C VAL A 142 6.32 4.13 -12.06
N SER A 143 5.45 4.13 -13.07
CA SER A 143 5.06 2.92 -13.80
C SER A 143 6.28 2.27 -14.47
N SER A 144 7.07 3.06 -15.21
CA SER A 144 8.31 2.58 -15.83
C SER A 144 9.34 2.09 -14.81
N HIS A 145 9.50 2.80 -13.69
CA HIS A 145 10.44 2.41 -12.63
C HIS A 145 10.05 1.09 -11.98
N LEU A 146 8.78 0.91 -11.64
CA LEU A 146 8.26 -0.33 -11.05
C LEU A 146 8.32 -1.49 -12.04
N GLY A 147 8.02 -1.27 -13.33
CA GLY A 147 8.17 -2.29 -14.38
C GLY A 147 9.62 -2.80 -14.48
N LYS A 148 10.59 -1.89 -14.53
CA LYS A 148 12.02 -2.25 -14.51
C LYS A 148 12.41 -3.02 -13.25
N ARG A 149 11.86 -2.63 -12.09
CA ARG A 149 12.16 -3.31 -10.83
C ARG A 149 11.56 -4.71 -10.77
N PHE A 150 10.32 -4.85 -11.21
CA PHE A 150 9.62 -6.13 -11.32
C PHE A 150 10.40 -7.11 -12.20
N ALA A 151 10.83 -6.70 -13.39
CA ALA A 151 11.61 -7.54 -14.29
C ALA A 151 12.94 -8.02 -13.64
N LYS A 152 13.62 -7.13 -12.90
CA LYS A 152 14.81 -7.50 -12.12
C LYS A 152 14.53 -8.50 -11.01
N LEU A 153 13.40 -8.38 -10.33
CA LEU A 153 13.00 -9.32 -9.27
C LEU A 153 12.59 -10.68 -9.85
N CYS A 154 12.09 -10.71 -11.10
CA CYS A 154 11.90 -11.93 -11.89
C CYS A 154 13.21 -12.51 -12.46
N GLY A 155 14.38 -11.96 -12.11
CA GLY A 155 15.68 -12.46 -12.56
C GLY A 155 16.18 -11.91 -13.90
N ASP A 156 15.38 -11.17 -14.67
CA ASP A 156 15.79 -10.62 -15.97
C ASP A 156 15.34 -9.16 -16.16
N GLY A 157 16.21 -8.23 -15.72
CA GLY A 157 15.94 -6.80 -15.77
C GLY A 157 15.95 -6.16 -17.17
N GLU A 158 16.45 -6.85 -18.19
CA GLU A 158 16.48 -6.37 -19.58
C GLU A 158 15.34 -6.95 -20.43
N ASN A 159 14.54 -7.86 -19.84
CA ASN A 159 13.36 -8.42 -20.48
C ASN A 159 12.25 -7.37 -20.62
N GLU A 160 12.07 -6.85 -21.83
CA GLU A 160 11.06 -5.82 -22.07
C GLU A 160 9.63 -6.32 -21.83
N THR A 161 9.34 -7.61 -22.08
CA THR A 161 8.02 -8.19 -21.80
C THR A 161 7.69 -8.17 -20.30
N LEU A 162 8.66 -8.50 -19.44
CA LEU A 162 8.46 -8.44 -17.99
C LEU A 162 8.36 -6.98 -17.51
N ARG A 163 9.06 -6.05 -18.14
CA ARG A 163 9.00 -4.63 -17.80
C ARG A 163 7.65 -4.02 -18.14
N GLU A 164 7.14 -4.31 -19.33
CA GLU A 164 5.80 -3.94 -19.76
C GLU A 164 4.74 -4.57 -18.84
N LEU A 165 4.90 -5.84 -18.50
CA LEU A 165 4.04 -6.55 -17.55
C LEU A 165 3.96 -5.80 -16.21
N GLY A 166 5.08 -5.55 -15.54
CA GLY A 166 5.09 -4.86 -14.26
C GLY A 166 4.49 -3.44 -14.33
N SER A 167 4.68 -2.74 -15.46
CA SER A 167 4.10 -1.41 -15.68
C SER A 167 2.57 -1.47 -15.83
N LYS A 168 2.07 -2.47 -16.57
CA LYS A 168 0.64 -2.73 -16.73
C LYS A 168 -0.01 -3.12 -15.40
N LEU A 169 0.58 -4.05 -14.65
CA LEU A 169 0.11 -4.46 -13.32
C LEU A 169 -0.07 -3.23 -12.42
N TYR A 170 0.95 -2.36 -12.35
CA TYR A 170 0.88 -1.13 -11.57
C TYR A 170 -0.32 -0.25 -11.96
N ASN A 171 -0.48 0.03 -13.26
CA ASN A 171 -1.55 0.91 -13.73
C ASN A 171 -2.93 0.32 -13.49
N SER A 172 -3.14 -0.96 -13.80
CA SER A 172 -4.43 -1.63 -13.62
C SER A 172 -4.84 -1.71 -12.15
N ILE A 173 -3.91 -2.01 -11.24
CA ILE A 173 -4.22 -2.07 -9.81
C ILE A 173 -4.52 -0.67 -9.25
N ASN A 174 -3.82 0.38 -9.70
CA ASN A 174 -4.17 1.75 -9.30
C ASN A 174 -5.60 2.13 -9.69
N GLU A 175 -6.02 1.76 -10.90
CA GLU A 175 -7.38 2.02 -11.40
C GLU A 175 -8.41 1.27 -10.56
N ILE A 176 -8.22 -0.03 -10.34
CA ILE A 176 -9.11 -0.87 -9.52
C ILE A 176 -9.30 -0.27 -8.13
N ILE A 177 -8.21 0.10 -7.46
CA ILE A 177 -8.29 0.59 -6.07
C ILE A 177 -8.98 1.93 -6.00
N LYS A 178 -8.71 2.80 -6.98
CA LYS A 178 -9.37 4.09 -7.05
C LYS A 178 -10.88 3.92 -7.22
N GLU A 179 -11.31 3.05 -8.15
CA GLU A 179 -12.72 2.75 -8.38
C GLU A 179 -13.39 2.17 -7.13
N GLU A 180 -12.71 1.28 -6.43
CA GLU A 180 -13.23 0.64 -5.22
C GLU A 180 -13.34 1.61 -4.03
N ILE A 181 -12.36 2.49 -3.85
CA ILE A 181 -12.41 3.56 -2.84
C ILE A 181 -13.56 4.52 -3.15
N ASP A 182 -13.69 4.96 -4.41
CA ASP A 182 -14.75 5.88 -4.85
C ASP A 182 -16.14 5.23 -4.65
N ALA A 183 -16.28 3.92 -4.93
CA ALA A 183 -17.52 3.18 -4.75
C ALA A 183 -17.90 2.95 -3.27
N THR A 184 -16.93 2.99 -2.35
CA THR A 184 -17.15 2.72 -0.91
C THR A 184 -17.99 3.82 -0.24
N ASN A 185 -18.04 5.03 -0.82
CA ASN A 185 -18.83 6.16 -0.31
C ASN A 185 -18.57 6.44 1.19
N PHE A 186 -17.30 6.65 1.56
CA PHE A 186 -16.95 7.01 2.94
C PHE A 186 -17.66 8.29 3.39
N VAL A 187 -18.09 8.31 4.65
CA VAL A 187 -18.71 9.49 5.24
C VAL A 187 -17.63 10.52 5.53
N ASN A 188 -17.74 11.67 4.87
CA ASN A 188 -16.94 12.86 5.15
C ASN A 188 -17.47 13.52 6.42
N ASP A 189 -16.56 13.86 7.35
CA ASP A 189 -16.91 14.52 8.62
C ASP A 189 -16.70 16.03 8.48
#